data_AF-A0A349YFA6-F1
#
_entry.id   AF-A0A349YFA6-F1
#
_cell.length_a   1.000
_cell.length_b   1.000
_cell.length_c   1.000
_cell.angle_alpha   90.00
_cell.angle_beta   90.00
_cell.angle_gamma   90.00
#
_symmetry.space_group_name_H-M   'P 1'
#
loop_
_entity.id
_entity.type
_entity.pdbx_description
1 polymer ?
#
loop_
_entity_poly.entity_id
_entity_poly.type
_entity_poly.pdbx_seq_one_letter_code
_entity_poly.pdbx_strand_id
1 'polypeptide(L)'
;MIRMANNNGNDVHNNKKIPEIDFHDVLNNGNYVEIAENVVLHLLGNNANYRFKWNGEKMKMKPKSEIKNKKQNFYLTTTKIRNLLSLLNVIQQMVKEESGNKINDDTLGKIQYFKMRCAYEAGRDSAVDDFIEKSNIMNYIEDIKGSKKNFEIFFHYVEALVAYHRYYGGRNN
;
A
#
# COMPACT_ATOMS: atom_id res chain seq x y z
N MET A 1 10.58 4.26 -62.76
CA MET A 1 9.23 3.80 -62.40
C MET A 1 8.92 4.36 -61.02
N ILE A 2 8.11 5.41 -60.95
CA ILE A 2 7.72 6.09 -59.71
C ILE A 2 6.60 5.27 -59.03
N ARG A 3 6.73 4.98 -57.74
CA ARG A 3 5.60 4.91 -56.81
C ARG A 3 6.02 5.46 -55.44
N MET A 4 5.39 6.58 -55.08
CA MET A 4 5.34 7.15 -53.74
C MET A 4 4.24 6.46 -52.91
N ALA A 5 4.47 6.31 -51.61
CA ALA A 5 3.50 6.42 -50.52
C ALA A 5 4.31 6.54 -49.19
N ASN A 6 4.58 7.76 -48.71
CA ASN A 6 3.85 8.51 -47.67
C ASN A 6 3.68 7.82 -46.31
N ASN A 7 4.61 8.17 -45.40
CA ASN A 7 4.45 8.93 -44.14
C ASN A 7 3.50 8.48 -43.00
N ASN A 8 3.97 8.82 -41.78
CA ASN A 8 3.33 8.84 -40.45
C ASN A 8 3.36 7.51 -39.68
N GLY A 9 3.79 7.43 -38.42
CA GLY A 9 4.19 8.46 -37.47
C GLY A 9 4.46 7.80 -36.11
N ASN A 10 5.31 8.46 -35.32
CA ASN A 10 5.46 8.41 -33.87
C ASN A 10 4.75 7.27 -33.09
N ASP A 11 5.56 6.47 -32.38
CA ASP A 11 5.22 6.05 -31.01
C ASP A 11 6.53 5.85 -30.22
N VAL A 12 7.19 6.98 -29.92
CA VAL A 12 8.16 7.04 -28.81
C VAL A 12 7.33 7.05 -27.52
N HIS A 13 6.78 5.89 -27.16
CA HIS A 13 6.24 5.71 -25.82
C HIS A 13 7.42 5.58 -24.85
N ASN A 14 7.71 6.73 -24.26
CA ASN A 14 8.59 7.00 -23.14
C ASN A 14 8.40 5.94 -22.03
N ASN A 15 9.11 4.82 -22.16
CA ASN A 15 9.19 3.78 -21.14
C ASN A 15 10.18 4.27 -20.08
N LYS A 16 9.79 5.30 -19.32
CA LYS A 16 10.47 5.60 -18.06
C LYS A 16 10.30 4.35 -17.20
N LYS A 17 11.38 3.57 -17.06
CA LYS A 17 11.47 2.52 -16.04
C LYS A 17 10.98 3.12 -14.74
N ILE A 18 9.90 2.54 -14.20
CA ILE A 18 9.51 2.78 -12.81
C ILE A 18 10.77 2.46 -12.00
N PRO A 19 11.28 3.38 -11.16
CA PRO A 19 12.46 3.10 -10.36
C PRO A 19 12.19 1.81 -9.57
N GLU A 20 13.15 0.90 -9.62
CA GLU A 20 13.14 -0.34 -8.86
C GLU A 20 13.41 0.03 -7.40
N ILE A 21 12.38 0.53 -6.71
CA ILE A 21 12.41 0.83 -5.29
C ILE A 21 12.24 -0.50 -4.58
N ASP A 22 13.19 -0.84 -3.72
CA ASP A 22 13.06 -2.00 -2.85
C ASP A 22 11.91 -1.73 -1.87
N PHE A 23 10.80 -2.45 -2.06
CA PHE A 23 9.62 -2.37 -1.19
C PHE A 23 9.92 -2.83 0.25
N HIS A 24 11.11 -3.35 0.51
CA HIS A 24 11.58 -3.86 1.79
C HIS A 24 12.66 -2.98 2.45
N ASP A 25 12.89 -1.76 1.97
CA ASP A 25 13.77 -0.80 2.62
C ASP A 25 13.33 -0.46 4.06
N VAL A 26 14.30 -0.17 4.93
CA VAL A 26 14.01 0.27 6.30
C VAL A 26 13.24 1.59 6.27
N LEU A 27 12.06 1.61 6.90
CA LEU A 27 11.22 2.80 6.97
C LEU A 27 11.91 3.93 7.74
N ASN A 28 11.79 5.14 7.20
CA ASN A 28 12.21 6.39 7.82
C ASN A 28 11.34 7.55 7.32
N ASN A 29 11.47 8.72 7.97
CA ASN A 29 10.68 9.92 7.66
C ASN A 29 10.81 10.40 6.20
N GLY A 30 11.85 9.99 5.47
CA GLY A 30 12.09 10.39 4.09
C GLY A 30 11.51 9.45 3.04
N ASN A 31 11.16 8.19 3.39
CA ASN A 31 10.77 7.18 2.40
C ASN A 31 9.39 6.53 2.62
N TYR A 32 8.83 6.58 3.83
CA TYR A 32 7.62 5.78 4.15
C TYR A 32 6.42 6.12 3.25
N VAL A 33 6.26 7.38 2.85
CA VAL A 33 5.18 7.85 1.97
C VAL A 33 5.32 7.26 0.57
N GLU A 34 6.53 7.35 0.00
CA GLU A 34 6.83 6.85 -1.35
C GLU A 34 6.70 5.33 -1.42
N ILE A 35 7.21 4.61 -0.41
CA ILE A 35 7.05 3.16 -0.30
C ILE A 35 5.57 2.79 -0.26
N ALA A 36 4.77 3.45 0.60
CA ALA A 36 3.33 3.18 0.71
C ALA A 36 2.58 3.41 -0.61
N GLU A 37 2.88 4.53 -1.28
CA GLU A 37 2.29 4.85 -2.57
C GLU A 37 2.61 3.77 -3.62
N ASN A 38 3.87 3.37 -3.73
CA ASN A 38 4.29 2.36 -4.70
C ASN A 38 3.67 0.98 -4.41
N VAL A 39 3.56 0.58 -3.14
CA VAL A 39 2.84 -0.65 -2.73
C VAL A 39 1.39 -0.59 -3.19
N VAL A 40 0.69 0.51 -2.92
CA VAL A 40 -0.72 0.67 -3.33
C VAL A 40 -0.86 0.61 -4.85
N LEU A 41 0.03 1.28 -5.57
CA LEU A 41 0.03 1.25 -7.03
C LEU A 41 0.26 -0.17 -7.55
N HIS A 42 1.19 -0.93 -6.97
CA HIS A 42 1.43 -2.32 -7.33
C HIS A 42 0.17 -3.19 -7.12
N LEU A 43 -0.44 -3.09 -5.93
CA LEU A 43 -1.66 -3.82 -5.58
C LEU A 43 -2.84 -3.51 -6.51
N LEU A 44 -3.04 -2.23 -6.84
CA LEU A 44 -4.12 -1.79 -7.72
C LEU A 44 -3.84 -2.09 -9.21
N GLY A 45 -2.57 -2.10 -9.62
CA GLY A 45 -2.15 -2.39 -11.00
C GLY A 45 -2.19 -3.86 -11.37
N ASN A 46 -1.90 -4.74 -10.41
CA ASN A 46 -2.04 -6.18 -10.56
C ASN A 46 -3.50 -6.63 -10.50
N ASN A 47 -4.41 -5.79 -10.00
CA ASN A 47 -5.84 -6.04 -10.10
C ASN A 47 -6.24 -5.90 -11.58
N ALA A 48 -6.54 -7.03 -12.24
CA ALA A 48 -6.73 -7.19 -13.69
C ALA A 48 -7.73 -6.22 -14.38
N ASN A 49 -8.45 -5.43 -13.59
CA ASN A 49 -9.51 -4.52 -13.98
C ASN A 49 -9.05 -3.07 -14.22
N TYR A 50 -7.82 -2.69 -13.85
CA TYR A 50 -7.34 -1.31 -13.96
C TYR A 50 -6.00 -1.20 -14.71
N ARG A 51 -5.78 -0.06 -15.38
CA ARG A 51 -4.47 0.34 -15.91
C ARG A 51 -4.16 1.75 -15.40
N PHE A 52 -2.89 1.96 -15.04
CA PHE A 52 -2.39 3.31 -14.75
C PHE A 52 -2.07 4.03 -16.05
N LYS A 53 -2.48 5.30 -16.13
CA LYS A 53 -2.06 6.24 -17.16
C LYS A 53 -1.49 7.48 -16.50
N TRP A 54 -0.23 7.77 -16.76
CA TRP A 54 0.39 9.03 -16.39
C TRP A 54 -0.11 10.16 -17.31
N ASN A 55 -0.45 11.32 -16.76
CA ASN A 55 -1.09 12.41 -17.52
C ASN A 55 -0.26 13.70 -17.62
N GLY A 56 1.00 13.72 -17.18
CA GLY A 56 1.79 14.96 -17.07
C GLY A 56 2.09 15.38 -15.64
N GLU A 57 1.16 15.08 -14.71
CA GLU A 57 1.20 15.63 -13.34
C GLU A 57 1.03 14.53 -12.28
N LYS A 58 0.19 13.52 -12.56
CA LYS A 58 -0.12 12.45 -11.62
C LYS A 58 -0.48 11.15 -12.32
N MET A 59 -0.41 10.05 -11.58
CA MET A 59 -0.92 8.77 -12.05
C MET A 59 -2.46 8.79 -12.00
N LYS A 60 -3.14 8.52 -13.11
CA LYS A 60 -4.61 8.33 -13.13
C LYS A 60 -4.94 6.87 -13.39
N MET A 61 -5.76 6.29 -12.53
CA MET A 61 -6.33 4.96 -12.77
C MET A 61 -7.45 5.05 -13.82
N LYS A 62 -7.46 4.12 -14.77
CA LYS A 62 -8.57 3.89 -15.68
C LYS A 62 -8.99 2.42 -15.64
N PRO A 63 -10.30 2.11 -15.67
CA PRO A 63 -10.73 0.74 -15.88
C PRO A 63 -10.20 0.25 -17.23
N LYS A 64 -9.67 -0.96 -17.25
CA LYS A 64 -9.19 -1.65 -18.45
C LYS A 64 -10.42 -2.10 -19.24
N SER A 65 -11.03 -1.20 -20.00
CA SER A 65 -12.12 -1.41 -20.97
C SER A 65 -13.17 -2.49 -20.58
N GLU A 66 -14.34 -2.08 -20.07
CA GLU A 66 -15.56 -2.90 -19.85
C GLU A 66 -15.40 -4.42 -20.05
N ILE A 67 -14.72 -5.10 -19.14
CA ILE A 67 -14.70 -6.57 -19.16
C ILE A 67 -15.99 -7.04 -18.51
N LYS A 68 -16.97 -7.41 -19.35
CA LYS A 68 -18.13 -8.22 -18.97
C LYS A 68 -17.68 -9.62 -18.53
N ASN A 69 -17.06 -9.76 -17.37
CA ASN A 69 -16.90 -11.08 -16.74
C ASN A 69 -17.04 -10.98 -15.22
N LYS A 70 -18.25 -11.32 -14.75
CA LYS A 70 -18.49 -11.77 -13.38
C LYS A 70 -17.65 -13.03 -13.13
N LYS A 71 -16.56 -12.91 -12.35
CA LYS A 71 -16.07 -13.92 -11.37
C LYS A 71 -14.62 -13.62 -10.98
N GLN A 72 -14.45 -12.74 -9.99
CA GLN A 72 -13.85 -13.05 -8.68
C GLN A 72 -13.72 -11.74 -7.90
N ASN A 73 -14.45 -11.66 -6.78
CA ASN A 73 -14.57 -10.47 -5.93
C ASN A 73 -13.33 -10.32 -5.01
N PHE A 74 -12.12 -10.44 -5.56
CA PHE A 74 -10.84 -10.31 -4.83
C PHE A 74 -10.44 -8.82 -4.76
N TYR A 75 -11.28 -8.01 -4.14
CA TYR A 75 -11.00 -6.58 -3.98
C TYR A 75 -10.63 -6.28 -2.53
N LEU A 76 -9.44 -5.71 -2.34
CA LEU A 76 -9.08 -5.07 -1.09
C LEU A 76 -9.93 -3.80 -0.93
N THR A 77 -10.94 -3.85 -0.06
CA THR A 77 -11.80 -2.70 0.23
C THR A 77 -11.19 -1.84 1.33
N THR A 78 -11.54 -0.56 1.34
CA THR A 78 -11.11 0.37 2.39
C THR A 78 -11.58 -0.08 3.78
N THR A 79 -12.72 -0.77 3.85
CA THR A 79 -13.27 -1.32 5.10
C THR A 79 -12.37 -2.40 5.71
N LYS A 80 -11.80 -3.29 4.88
CA LYS A 80 -10.86 -4.32 5.35
C LYS A 80 -9.59 -3.70 5.93
N ILE A 81 -9.01 -2.71 5.23
CA ILE A 81 -7.81 -1.99 5.70
C ILE A 81 -8.12 -1.18 6.96
N ARG A 82 -9.28 -0.50 7.01
CA ARG A 82 -9.68 0.32 8.16
C ARG A 82 -9.85 -0.51 9.43
N ASN A 83 -10.35 -1.75 9.32
CA ASN A 83 -10.48 -2.62 10.48
C ASN A 83 -9.13 -2.94 11.13
N LEU A 84 -8.06 -3.08 10.34
CA LEU A 84 -6.69 -3.21 10.86
C LEU A 84 -6.20 -1.88 11.47
N LEU A 85 -6.44 -0.75 10.79
CA LEU A 85 -6.03 0.57 11.27
C LEU A 85 -6.68 0.97 12.60
N SER A 86 -7.92 0.54 12.86
CA SER A 86 -8.61 0.82 14.13
C SER A 86 -7.82 0.33 15.35
N LEU A 87 -7.20 -0.85 15.27
CA LEU A 87 -6.37 -1.38 16.36
C LEU A 87 -5.06 -0.57 16.51
N LEU A 88 -4.44 -0.17 15.40
CA LEU A 88 -3.25 0.68 15.44
C LEU A 88 -3.52 2.05 16.05
N ASN A 89 -4.67 2.67 15.79
CA ASN A 89 -5.05 3.93 16.41
C ASN A 89 -5.12 3.83 17.94
N VAL A 90 -5.64 2.72 18.46
CA VAL A 90 -5.66 2.45 19.91
C VAL A 90 -4.23 2.34 20.45
N ILE A 91 -3.35 1.62 19.76
CA ILE A 91 -1.94 1.49 20.17
C ILE A 91 -1.23 2.84 20.14
N GLN A 92 -1.46 3.65 19.10
CA GLN A 92 -0.85 4.97 18.96
C GLN A 92 -1.29 5.93 20.08
N GLN A 93 -2.54 5.85 20.53
CA GLN A 93 -2.99 6.63 21.69
C GLN A 93 -2.20 6.25 22.96
N MET A 94 -1.97 4.96 23.18
CA MET A 94 -1.19 4.50 24.33
C MET A 94 0.28 4.93 24.25
N VAL A 95 0.91 4.79 23.07
CA VAL A 95 2.29 5.22 22.85
C VAL A 95 2.47 6.72 23.15
N LYS A 96 1.47 7.55 22.82
CA LYS A 96 1.45 9.00 23.08
C LYS A 96 1.32 9.35 24.57
N GLU A 97 0.64 8.52 25.35
CA GLU A 97 0.43 8.74 26.80
C GLU A 97 1.66 8.35 27.63
N GLU A 98 2.51 7.48 27.09
CA GLU A 98 3.74 7.07 27.76
C GLU A 98 4.78 8.20 27.77
N SER A 99 5.55 8.28 28.86
CA SER A 99 6.74 9.15 28.93
C SER A 99 7.98 8.49 28.32
N GLY A 100 8.94 9.30 27.83
CA GLY A 100 10.22 8.80 27.30
C GLY A 100 10.14 8.21 25.88
N ASN A 101 11.24 7.62 25.42
CA ASN A 101 11.41 7.17 24.01
C ASN A 101 11.20 5.66 23.79
N LYS A 102 11.09 4.87 24.87
CA LYS A 102 10.84 3.43 24.82
C LYS A 102 9.37 3.14 25.06
N ILE A 103 8.86 2.12 24.38
CA ILE A 103 7.51 1.59 24.56
C ILE A 103 7.50 0.65 25.76
N ASN A 104 6.49 0.76 26.63
CA ASN A 104 6.35 -0.14 27.77
C ASN A 104 5.85 -1.55 27.38
N ASP A 105 5.92 -2.50 28.31
CA ASP A 105 5.58 -3.90 28.05
C ASP A 105 4.10 -4.12 27.69
N ASP A 106 3.19 -3.34 28.28
CA ASP A 106 1.74 -3.44 28.00
C ASP A 106 1.43 -3.06 26.55
N THR A 107 2.02 -1.97 26.07
CA THR A 107 1.86 -1.50 24.69
C THR A 107 2.60 -2.41 23.71
N LEU A 108 3.79 -2.92 24.07
CA LEU A 108 4.48 -3.96 23.29
C LEU A 108 3.62 -5.22 23.13
N GLY A 109 2.93 -5.65 24.19
CA GLY A 109 1.98 -6.76 24.14
C GLY A 109 0.84 -6.52 23.14
N LYS A 110 0.34 -5.28 23.06
CA LYS A 110 -0.68 -4.91 22.05
C LYS A 110 -0.13 -4.84 20.63
N ILE A 111 1.12 -4.44 20.43
CA ILE A 111 1.80 -4.52 19.13
C ILE A 111 1.92 -5.98 18.68
N GLN A 112 2.26 -6.90 19.58
CA GLN A 112 2.28 -8.34 19.28
C GLN A 112 0.87 -8.88 18.94
N TYR A 113 -0.15 -8.43 19.67
CA TYR A 113 -1.53 -8.75 19.35
C TYR A 113 -1.94 -8.23 17.97
N PHE A 114 -1.52 -7.02 17.59
CA PHE A 114 -1.74 -6.48 16.24
C PHE A 114 -1.07 -7.35 15.17
N LYS A 115 0.18 -7.78 15.37
CA LYS A 115 0.87 -8.71 14.47
C LYS A 115 0.11 -10.02 14.27
N MET A 116 -0.34 -10.63 15.36
CA MET A 116 -1.17 -11.85 15.33
C MET A 116 -2.48 -11.60 14.56
N ARG A 117 -3.13 -10.45 14.78
CA ARG A 117 -4.36 -10.07 14.08
C ARG A 117 -4.15 -9.95 12.57
N CYS A 118 -3.03 -9.35 12.13
CA CYS A 118 -2.67 -9.31 10.72
C CYS A 118 -2.55 -10.72 10.12
N ALA A 119 -1.84 -11.63 10.78
CA ALA A 119 -1.70 -13.01 10.32
C ALA A 119 -3.05 -13.75 10.25
N TYR A 120 -3.93 -13.56 11.23
CA TYR A 120 -5.26 -14.16 11.24
C TYR A 120 -6.14 -13.66 10.09
N GLU A 121 -6.16 -12.35 9.84
CA GLU A 121 -6.96 -11.76 8.76
C GLU A 121 -6.41 -12.16 7.37
N ALA A 122 -5.08 -12.21 7.21
CA ALA A 122 -4.43 -12.73 6.01
C ALA A 122 -4.86 -14.19 5.72
N GLY A 123 -4.85 -15.06 6.74
CA GLY A 123 -5.28 -16.46 6.59
C GLY A 123 -6.76 -16.65 6.24
N ARG A 124 -7.62 -15.65 6.49
CA ARG A 124 -9.05 -15.70 6.19
C ARG A 124 -9.45 -15.03 4.88
N ASP A 125 -8.64 -14.10 4.39
CA ASP A 125 -8.98 -13.25 3.25
C ASP A 125 -7.74 -13.05 2.38
N SER A 126 -7.74 -13.73 1.24
CA SER A 126 -6.65 -13.68 0.25
C SER A 126 -6.30 -12.27 -0.24
N ALA A 127 -7.27 -11.33 -0.25
CA ALA A 127 -6.97 -9.95 -0.61
C ALA A 127 -6.24 -9.20 0.52
N VAL A 128 -6.49 -9.59 1.78
CA VAL A 128 -5.73 -9.10 2.93
C VAL A 128 -4.35 -9.75 2.97
N ASP A 129 -4.23 -11.04 2.63
CA ASP A 129 -2.95 -11.74 2.53
C ASP A 129 -2.00 -11.05 1.54
N ASP A 130 -2.45 -10.83 0.30
CA ASP A 130 -1.68 -10.11 -0.73
C ASP A 130 -1.32 -8.69 -0.27
N PHE A 131 -2.24 -7.99 0.41
CA PHE A 131 -1.94 -6.68 0.99
C PHE A 131 -0.83 -6.76 2.04
N ILE A 132 -0.90 -7.68 3.00
CA ILE A 132 0.10 -7.83 4.07
C ILE A 132 1.46 -8.23 3.49
N GLU A 133 1.50 -9.12 2.51
CA GLU A 133 2.73 -9.54 1.83
C GLU A 133 3.38 -8.36 1.10
N LYS A 134 2.64 -7.70 0.19
CA LYS A 134 3.20 -6.61 -0.64
C LYS A 134 3.54 -5.36 0.17
N SER A 135 2.84 -5.11 1.26
CA SER A 135 3.13 -3.98 2.16
C SER A 135 4.23 -4.26 3.17
N ASN A 136 4.74 -5.49 3.24
CA ASN A 136 5.80 -5.87 4.17
C ASN A 136 5.48 -5.56 5.66
N ILE A 137 4.19 -5.45 6.02
CA ILE A 137 3.74 -5.00 7.35
C ILE A 137 4.34 -5.85 8.46
N MET A 138 4.43 -7.17 8.26
CA MET A 138 4.92 -8.09 9.30
C MET A 138 6.39 -7.82 9.67
N ASN A 139 7.23 -7.46 8.70
CA ASN A 139 8.64 -7.14 8.97
C ASN A 139 8.78 -5.75 9.58
N TYR A 140 7.99 -4.76 9.13
CA TYR A 140 8.02 -3.42 9.74
C TYR A 140 7.54 -3.40 11.19
N ILE A 141 6.65 -4.33 11.59
CA ILE A 141 6.30 -4.51 13.01
C ILE A 141 7.54 -4.98 13.81
N GLU A 142 8.33 -5.90 13.27
CA GLU A 142 9.55 -6.38 13.94
C GLU A 142 10.60 -5.27 14.07
N ASP A 143 10.66 -4.36 13.11
CA ASP A 143 11.60 -3.23 13.13
C ASP A 143 11.24 -2.13 14.13
N ILE A 144 10.07 -2.19 14.77
CA ILE A 144 9.70 -1.28 15.86
C ILE A 144 10.70 -1.38 17.02
N LYS A 145 11.09 -2.60 17.41
CA LYS A 145 12.12 -2.88 18.45
C LYS A 145 11.93 -2.06 19.74
N GLY A 146 10.68 -1.81 20.13
CA GLY A 146 10.33 -1.01 21.32
C GLY A 146 10.67 0.48 21.25
N SER A 147 11.03 1.01 20.08
CA SER A 147 11.27 2.43 19.85
C SER A 147 9.97 3.15 19.48
N LYS A 148 9.60 4.19 20.23
CA LYS A 148 8.43 5.03 19.88
C LYS A 148 8.57 5.68 18.52
N LYS A 149 9.79 6.11 18.17
CA LYS A 149 10.09 6.70 16.86
C LYS A 149 9.85 5.70 15.73
N ASN A 150 10.27 4.45 15.90
CA ASN A 150 10.08 3.44 14.87
C ASN A 150 8.60 3.06 14.76
N PHE A 151 7.89 2.99 15.91
CA PHE A 151 6.44 2.81 15.92
C PHE A 151 5.71 3.94 15.19
N GLU A 152 6.09 5.20 15.42
CA GLU A 152 5.48 6.36 14.76
C GLU A 152 5.68 6.32 13.24
N ILE A 153 6.90 6.00 12.78
CA ILE A 153 7.19 5.83 11.35
C ILE A 153 6.32 4.70 10.75
N PHE A 154 6.24 3.56 11.44
CA PHE A 154 5.39 2.44 11.02
C PHE A 154 3.90 2.82 10.99
N PHE A 155 3.42 3.55 11.99
CA PHE A 155 2.05 4.03 12.06
C PHE A 155 1.72 4.94 10.87
N HIS A 156 2.58 5.93 10.59
CA HIS A 156 2.41 6.82 9.44
C HIS A 156 2.50 6.09 8.09
N TYR A 157 3.32 5.04 7.99
CA TYR A 157 3.35 4.16 6.83
C TYR A 157 1.98 3.49 6.59
N VAL A 158 1.38 2.90 7.62
CA VAL A 158 0.06 2.27 7.48
C VAL A 158 -1.03 3.29 7.16
N GLU A 159 -0.99 4.49 7.75
CA GLU A 159 -1.89 5.58 7.38
C GLU A 159 -1.73 6.00 5.92
N ALA A 160 -0.49 6.09 5.42
CA ALA A 160 -0.21 6.40 4.02
C ALA A 160 -0.77 5.33 3.08
N LEU A 161 -0.64 4.03 3.40
CA LEU A 161 -1.25 2.94 2.64
C LEU A 161 -2.77 3.15 2.50
N VAL A 162 -3.45 3.48 3.59
CA VAL A 162 -4.90 3.73 3.60
C VAL A 162 -5.26 4.97 2.77
N ALA A 163 -4.50 6.05 2.94
CA ALA A 163 -4.72 7.31 2.24
C ALA A 163 -4.55 7.16 0.73
N TYR A 164 -3.47 6.52 0.29
CA TYR A 164 -3.22 6.29 -1.14
C TYR A 164 -4.18 5.27 -1.74
N HIS A 165 -4.55 4.21 -1.01
CA HIS A 165 -5.58 3.28 -1.48
C HIS A 165 -6.88 4.02 -1.75
N ARG A 166 -7.29 4.92 -0.84
CA ARG A 166 -8.47 5.78 -1.04
C ARG A 166 -8.29 6.77 -2.20
N TYR A 167 -7.12 7.40 -2.31
CA TYR A 167 -6.81 8.38 -3.36
C TYR A 167 -6.91 7.78 -4.76
N TYR A 168 -6.35 6.57 -4.95
CA TYR A 168 -6.31 5.90 -6.25
C TYR A 168 -7.59 5.15 -6.62
N GLY A 169 -8.62 5.16 -5.77
CA GLY A 169 -9.93 4.61 -6.10
C GLY A 169 -10.26 3.26 -5.47
N GLY A 170 -9.61 2.91 -4.36
CA GLY A 170 -10.10 1.94 -3.39
C GLY A 170 -11.53 2.30 -2.97
N ARG A 171 -12.53 1.69 -3.59
CA ARG A 171 -13.94 1.97 -3.30
C ARG A 171 -14.30 1.46 -1.90
N ASN A 172 -15.08 2.28 -1.20
CA ASN A 172 -15.85 1.84 -0.04
C ASN A 172 -16.86 0.79 -0.54
N ASN A 173 -16.83 -0.41 0.03
CA ASN A 173 -18.06 -1.22 0.15
C ASN A 173 -18.51 -1.10 1.60
#